data_AF-A0A067F6D1-F1
#
_entry.id   AF-A0A067F6D1-F1
#
_cell.length_a   1.000
_cell.length_b   1.000
_cell.length_c   1.000
_cell.angle_alpha   90.00
_cell.angle_beta   90.00
_cell.angle_gamma   90.00
#
_symmetry.space_group_name_H-M   'P 1'
#
loop_
_entity.id
_entity.type
_entity.pdbx_description
1 polymer ?
#
loop_
_entity_poly.entity_id
_entity_poly.type
_entity_poly.pdbx_seq_one_letter_code
_entity_poly.pdbx_strand_id
1 'polypeptide(L)'
;MYFCFVLVLSLAIISCIQAEELRKSLWEKNLPAKVYVGMRYWHPFTEEAIEQIKRDGITKLVVLPLYPQFSISTSGSSLRLLESIFREDEYLVNMQHTVIPSWYQREGYITAMANLIEKELQNFDSPEQVMIFFSAHGVPLAYVEEAGDPYKAEMEECVDLIMEELEKRKITNAYTLAYQSRVGPVEWLKPYTDETIIKLGQKGVKSLLAVPISFVSEHIETLEEIDVEYKELALKSGIEKWGRVPALGCEATFISDLADAVIESLPYVGAMAVSNLEARQSLVPLGSVEELLATYDSKRNELPPPVTVWEWGWTRSAETWNGRAAMLAVLVLLVLEVTTGEGFLHQWGILPLFQ
;
A
#
# COMPACT_ATOMS: atom_id res chain seq x y z
N MET A 1 -24.41 5.61 15.69
CA MET A 1 -23.42 4.53 15.68
C MET A 1 -22.41 4.90 14.60
N TYR A 2 -21.12 4.99 14.95
CA TYR A 2 -20.05 5.42 14.03
C TYR A 2 -19.29 4.18 13.57
N PHE A 3 -18.78 4.15 12.34
CA PHE A 3 -18.16 2.94 11.80
C PHE A 3 -17.00 3.25 10.87
N CYS A 4 -16.07 2.30 10.84
CA CYS A 4 -14.91 2.32 9.99
C CYS A 4 -14.98 1.13 9.02
N PHE A 5 -14.80 1.40 7.74
CA PHE A 5 -14.62 0.43 6.70
C PHE A 5 -13.17 0.43 6.26
N VAL A 6 -12.47 -0.65 6.55
CA VAL A 6 -11.07 -0.78 6.20
C VAL A 6 -11.02 -1.55 4.89
N LEU A 7 -10.63 -0.85 3.85
CA LEU A 7 -10.47 -1.39 2.52
C LEU A 7 -9.04 -1.87 2.38
N VAL A 8 -8.83 -3.18 2.40
CA VAL A 8 -7.51 -3.77 2.39
C VAL A 8 -7.34 -4.51 1.07
N LEU A 9 -6.54 -4.05 0.11
CA LEU A 9 -6.24 -4.89 -1.07
C LEU A 9 -5.21 -5.99 -0.77
N SER A 10 -4.60 -5.99 0.42
CA SER A 10 -3.50 -6.89 0.75
C SER A 10 -3.96 -8.34 0.95
N LEU A 11 -3.07 -9.25 0.55
CA LEU A 11 -3.19 -10.70 0.63
C LEU A 11 -3.07 -11.29 2.03
N ALA A 12 -2.97 -10.45 3.05
CA ALA A 12 -2.53 -10.92 4.34
C ALA A 12 -3.70 -11.27 5.26
N ILE A 13 -3.69 -12.50 5.77
CA ILE A 13 -4.46 -12.90 6.97
C ILE A 13 -4.23 -11.89 8.12
N ILE A 14 -3.04 -11.27 8.16
CA ILE A 14 -2.66 -10.19 9.08
C ILE A 14 -3.61 -8.99 9.01
N SER A 15 -4.23 -8.71 7.86
CA SER A 15 -5.17 -7.60 7.72
C SER A 15 -6.44 -7.76 8.56
N CYS A 16 -6.87 -9.00 8.83
CA CYS A 16 -7.95 -9.27 9.79
C CYS A 16 -7.52 -9.02 11.23
N ILE A 17 -6.25 -9.27 11.57
CA ILE A 17 -5.70 -9.00 12.90
C ILE A 17 -5.55 -7.49 13.10
N GLN A 18 -5.00 -6.76 12.12
CA GLN A 18 -4.90 -5.30 12.15
C GLN A 18 -6.27 -4.64 12.28
N ALA A 19 -7.29 -5.15 11.57
CA ALA A 19 -8.65 -4.66 11.69
C ALA A 19 -9.23 -4.83 13.10
N GLU A 20 -8.94 -5.95 13.77
CA GLU A 20 -9.35 -6.18 15.14
C GLU A 20 -8.60 -5.30 16.14
N GLU A 21 -7.30 -5.09 15.97
CA GLU A 21 -6.51 -4.16 16.80
C GLU A 21 -6.96 -2.71 16.59
N LEU A 22 -7.25 -2.30 15.35
CA LEU A 22 -7.86 -1.00 15.06
C LEU A 22 -9.22 -0.85 15.76
N ARG A 23 -10.07 -1.89 15.71
CA ARG A 23 -11.37 -1.89 16.40
C ARG A 23 -11.20 -1.68 17.91
N LYS A 24 -10.24 -2.37 18.53
CA LYS A 24 -9.92 -2.19 19.96
C LYS A 24 -9.42 -0.79 20.25
N SER A 25 -8.50 -0.27 19.45
CA SER A 25 -7.95 1.09 19.62
C SER A 25 -9.02 2.18 19.50
N LEU A 26 -9.95 2.04 18.54
CA LEU A 26 -11.10 2.94 18.41
C LEU A 26 -11.99 2.90 19.67
N TRP A 27 -12.24 1.71 20.24
CA TRP A 27 -13.02 1.57 21.46
C TRP A 27 -12.33 2.20 22.67
N GLU A 28 -11.02 2.03 22.81
CA GLU A 28 -10.22 2.65 23.87
C GLU A 28 -10.24 4.19 23.76
N LYS A 29 -10.32 4.72 22.54
CA LYS A 29 -10.50 6.16 22.25
C LYS A 29 -11.97 6.62 22.33
N ASN A 30 -12.85 5.85 22.99
CA ASN A 30 -14.28 6.14 23.19
C ASN A 30 -15.11 6.23 21.90
N LEU A 31 -14.66 5.59 20.81
CA LEU A 31 -15.43 5.45 19.58
C LEU A 31 -15.83 3.98 19.37
N PRO A 32 -17.02 3.56 19.85
CA PRO A 32 -17.52 2.21 19.58
C PRO A 32 -17.87 2.08 18.09
N ALA A 33 -16.92 1.57 17.32
CA ALA A 33 -17.04 1.32 15.89
C ALA A 33 -16.95 -0.18 15.57
N LYS A 34 -17.62 -0.58 14.49
CA LYS A 34 -17.36 -1.84 13.80
C LYS A 34 -16.33 -1.59 12.70
N VAL A 35 -15.46 -2.58 12.49
CA VAL A 35 -14.44 -2.58 11.44
C VAL A 35 -14.74 -3.76 10.52
N TYR A 36 -14.75 -3.51 9.22
CA TYR A 36 -14.91 -4.52 8.20
C TYR A 36 -13.70 -4.51 7.27
N VAL A 37 -13.28 -5.70 6.83
CA VAL A 37 -12.20 -5.87 5.87
C VAL A 37 -12.81 -6.20 4.52
N GLY A 38 -12.47 -5.40 3.50
CA GLY A 38 -12.82 -5.67 2.11
C GLY A 38 -11.58 -5.79 1.24
N MET A 39 -11.38 -6.94 0.61
CA MET A 39 -10.26 -7.24 -0.29
C MET A 39 -10.69 -7.23 -1.75
N ARG A 40 -9.79 -6.73 -2.60
CA ARG A 40 -10.07 -6.56 -4.03
C ARG A 40 -10.04 -7.87 -4.80
N TYR A 41 -9.08 -8.73 -4.48
CA TYR A 41 -8.75 -9.94 -5.25
C TYR A 41 -8.81 -11.22 -4.42
N TRP A 42 -9.05 -11.12 -3.10
CA TRP A 42 -9.15 -12.27 -2.21
C TRP A 42 -10.29 -12.11 -1.19
N HIS A 43 -10.57 -13.16 -0.43
CA HIS A 43 -11.56 -13.11 0.66
C HIS A 43 -10.96 -12.51 1.95
N PRO A 44 -11.75 -11.74 2.73
CA PRO A 44 -13.14 -11.35 2.47
C PRO A 44 -13.22 -10.29 1.37
N PHE A 45 -14.04 -10.51 0.34
CA PHE A 45 -14.17 -9.57 -0.77
C PHE A 45 -14.86 -8.28 -0.33
N THR A 46 -14.57 -7.17 -1.02
CA THR A 46 -15.27 -5.89 -0.82
C THR A 46 -16.79 -6.05 -0.87
N GLU A 47 -17.30 -6.85 -1.80
CA GLU A 47 -18.73 -7.16 -1.95
C GLU A 47 -19.31 -7.87 -0.70
N GLU A 48 -18.57 -8.81 -0.11
CA GLU A 48 -18.98 -9.52 1.11
C GLU A 48 -19.02 -8.58 2.32
N ALA A 49 -18.03 -7.69 2.42
CA ALA A 49 -17.95 -6.71 3.50
C ALA A 49 -19.09 -5.68 3.40
N ILE A 50 -19.47 -5.27 2.18
CA ILE A 50 -20.61 -4.39 1.94
C ILE A 50 -21.94 -5.06 2.32
N GLU A 51 -22.13 -6.33 2.00
CA GLU A 51 -23.31 -7.07 2.44
C GLU A 51 -23.39 -7.16 3.97
N GLN A 52 -22.26 -7.31 4.66
CA GLN A 52 -22.21 -7.27 6.12
C GLN A 52 -22.58 -5.90 6.68
N ILE A 53 -22.05 -4.81 6.08
CA ILE A 53 -22.41 -3.42 6.40
C ILE A 53 -23.92 -3.20 6.28
N LYS A 54 -24.54 -3.68 5.20
CA LYS A 54 -25.99 -3.57 5.00
C LYS A 54 -26.78 -4.32 6.07
N ARG A 55 -26.38 -5.56 6.37
CA ARG A 55 -27.02 -6.39 7.42
C ARG A 55 -26.92 -5.76 8.80
N ASP A 56 -25.81 -5.08 9.08
CA ASP A 56 -25.55 -4.44 10.37
C ASP A 56 -26.21 -3.06 10.52
N GLY A 57 -26.91 -2.56 9.51
CA GLY A 57 -27.66 -1.31 9.57
C GLY A 57 -26.77 -0.06 9.67
N ILE A 58 -25.60 -0.09 9.03
CA ILE A 58 -24.57 0.94 9.08
C ILE A 58 -24.96 2.19 8.28
N THR A 59 -25.00 3.35 8.94
CA THR A 59 -25.43 4.61 8.31
C THR A 59 -24.32 5.62 8.06
N LYS A 60 -23.13 5.39 8.63
CA LYS A 60 -21.93 6.24 8.51
C LYS A 60 -20.73 5.38 8.21
N LEU A 61 -19.95 5.72 7.18
CA LEU A 61 -18.81 4.93 6.73
C LEU A 61 -17.54 5.78 6.62
N VAL A 62 -16.43 5.30 7.15
CA VAL A 62 -15.09 5.83 6.84
C VAL A 62 -14.36 4.80 6.00
N VAL A 63 -13.98 5.12 4.78
CA VAL A 63 -13.21 4.21 3.91
C VAL A 63 -11.72 4.47 4.13
N LEU A 64 -11.01 3.48 4.64
CA LEU A 64 -9.57 3.52 4.91
C LEU A 64 -8.84 2.48 4.03
N PRO A 65 -8.27 2.88 2.89
CA PRO A 65 -7.31 2.07 2.15
C PRO A 65 -6.07 1.78 3.01
N LEU A 66 -5.64 0.52 3.06
CA LEU A 66 -4.46 0.12 3.82
C LEU A 66 -3.13 0.31 3.04
N TYR A 67 -3.07 1.36 2.23
CA TYR A 67 -1.87 1.85 1.55
C TYR A 67 -1.56 3.25 2.08
N PRO A 68 -0.37 3.48 2.65
CA PRO A 68 -0.01 4.82 3.10
C PRO A 68 0.01 5.82 1.94
N GLN A 69 0.57 5.39 0.80
CA GLN A 69 0.66 6.17 -0.43
C GLN A 69 -0.47 5.77 -1.40
N PHE A 70 -1.14 6.74 -1.99
CA PHE A 70 -2.14 6.54 -3.01
C PHE A 70 -1.49 6.13 -4.33
N SER A 71 -2.06 5.10 -4.99
CA SER A 71 -1.86 4.87 -6.42
C SER A 71 -3.18 4.57 -7.11
N ILE A 72 -3.28 4.97 -8.38
CA ILE A 72 -4.40 4.65 -9.28
C ILE A 72 -4.60 3.13 -9.41
N SER A 73 -3.50 2.37 -9.31
CA SER A 73 -3.46 0.92 -9.43
C SER A 73 -3.89 0.17 -8.16
N THR A 74 -3.72 0.79 -6.98
CA THR A 74 -4.03 0.22 -5.66
C THR A 74 -5.31 0.83 -5.09
N SER A 75 -5.19 1.86 -4.24
CA SER A 75 -6.31 2.58 -3.61
C SER A 75 -7.33 3.03 -4.65
N GLY A 76 -6.89 3.59 -5.78
CA GLY A 76 -7.76 4.00 -6.87
C GLY A 76 -8.59 2.86 -7.44
N SER A 77 -8.03 1.66 -7.62
CA SER A 77 -8.76 0.49 -8.13
C SER A 77 -9.88 0.05 -7.18
N SER A 78 -9.61 0.01 -5.88
CA SER A 78 -10.62 -0.39 -4.90
C SER A 78 -11.69 0.68 -4.67
N LEU A 79 -11.32 1.96 -4.73
CA LEU A 79 -12.29 3.05 -4.65
C LEU A 79 -13.22 3.05 -5.87
N ARG A 80 -12.71 2.78 -7.09
CA ARG A 80 -13.56 2.62 -8.29
C ARG A 80 -14.53 1.45 -8.18
N LEU A 81 -14.10 0.32 -7.61
CA LEU A 81 -15.00 -0.80 -7.32
C LEU A 81 -16.09 -0.37 -6.33
N LEU A 82 -15.70 0.23 -5.21
CA LEU A 82 -16.62 0.67 -4.17
C LEU A 82 -17.66 1.66 -4.74
N GLU A 83 -17.22 2.57 -5.60
CA GLU A 83 -18.08 3.50 -6.32
C GLU A 83 -19.11 2.79 -7.20
N SER A 84 -18.69 1.77 -7.96
CA SER A 84 -19.63 1.00 -8.79
C SER A 84 -20.70 0.33 -7.94
N ILE A 85 -20.31 -0.26 -6.81
CA ILE A 85 -21.23 -0.92 -5.88
C ILE A 85 -22.21 0.11 -5.26
N PHE A 86 -21.71 1.28 -4.84
CA PHE A 86 -22.55 2.31 -4.24
C PHE A 86 -23.57 2.87 -5.22
N ARG A 87 -23.20 3.00 -6.49
CA ARG A 87 -24.10 3.54 -7.53
C ARG A 87 -25.25 2.59 -7.84
N GLU A 88 -25.03 1.28 -7.71
CA GLU A 88 -26.00 0.24 -8.07
C GLU A 88 -26.94 -0.16 -6.91
N ASP A 89 -26.68 0.32 -5.69
CA ASP A 89 -27.43 -0.08 -4.48
C ASP A 89 -28.10 1.11 -3.77
N GLU A 90 -29.43 1.10 -3.70
CA GLU A 90 -30.23 2.19 -3.11
C GLU A 90 -29.89 2.49 -1.64
N TYR A 91 -29.47 1.49 -0.87
CA TYR A 91 -29.09 1.68 0.53
C TYR A 91 -27.78 2.47 0.61
N LEU A 92 -26.81 2.13 -0.23
CA LEU A 92 -25.47 2.71 -0.21
C LEU A 92 -25.44 4.12 -0.80
N VAL A 93 -26.28 4.42 -1.80
CA VAL A 93 -26.43 5.79 -2.35
C VAL A 93 -26.75 6.81 -1.26
N ASN A 94 -27.56 6.42 -0.27
CA ASN A 94 -27.99 7.30 0.82
C ASN A 94 -27.07 7.26 2.05
N MET A 95 -26.03 6.43 2.02
CA MET A 95 -25.12 6.25 3.16
C MET A 95 -24.12 7.40 3.22
N GLN A 96 -24.01 8.03 4.39
CA GLN A 96 -22.98 9.05 4.62
C GLN A 96 -21.63 8.35 4.69
N HIS A 97 -20.67 8.80 3.89
CA HIS A 97 -19.33 8.25 3.90
C HIS A 97 -18.26 9.33 3.76
N THR A 98 -17.02 8.96 4.07
CA THR A 98 -15.81 9.72 3.77
C THR A 98 -14.69 8.74 3.39
N VAL A 99 -13.64 9.22 2.74
CA VAL A 99 -12.49 8.43 2.31
C VAL A 99 -11.23 9.08 2.85
N ILE A 100 -10.31 8.29 3.41
CA ILE A 100 -8.95 8.71 3.74
C ILE A 100 -8.07 8.30 2.55
N PRO A 101 -7.70 9.22 1.63
CA PRO A 101 -7.11 8.84 0.34
C PRO A 101 -5.68 8.32 0.47
N SER A 102 -4.87 8.99 1.30
CA SER A 102 -3.50 8.66 1.64
C SER A 102 -3.20 9.12 3.09
N TRP A 103 -2.18 8.54 3.70
CA TRP A 103 -1.83 8.78 5.11
C TRP A 103 -0.34 8.54 5.42
N TYR A 104 0.52 8.53 4.40
CA TYR A 104 1.97 8.33 4.51
C TYR A 104 2.68 9.37 5.41
N GLN A 105 2.13 10.58 5.52
CA GLN A 105 2.72 11.69 6.28
C GLN A 105 2.34 11.71 7.76
N ARG A 106 1.55 10.74 8.24
CA ARG A 106 1.08 10.74 9.62
C ARG A 106 2.24 10.46 10.58
N GLU A 107 2.30 11.26 11.65
CA GLU A 107 3.40 11.22 12.63
C GLU A 107 3.54 9.84 13.29
N GLY A 108 2.43 9.18 13.63
CA GLY A 108 2.47 7.87 14.27
C GLY A 108 2.96 6.75 13.33
N TYR A 109 2.57 6.78 12.05
CA TYR A 109 3.12 5.90 11.02
C TYR A 109 4.63 6.13 10.82
N ILE A 110 5.06 7.37 10.65
CA ILE A 110 6.48 7.73 10.50
C ILE A 110 7.29 7.28 11.72
N THR A 111 6.77 7.53 12.92
CA THR A 111 7.39 7.14 14.19
C THR A 111 7.51 5.62 14.29
N ALA A 112 6.48 4.87 13.90
CA ALA A 112 6.49 3.40 13.93
C ALA A 112 7.52 2.83 12.94
N MET A 113 7.60 3.37 11.72
CA MET A 113 8.63 2.99 10.76
C MET A 113 10.05 3.29 11.28
N ALA A 114 10.27 4.49 11.82
CA ALA A 114 11.54 4.87 12.41
C ALA A 114 11.93 3.96 13.59
N ASN A 115 10.97 3.57 14.44
CA ASN A 115 11.21 2.62 15.54
C ASN A 115 11.71 1.26 15.03
N LEU A 116 11.09 0.74 13.97
CA LEU A 116 11.47 -0.55 13.39
C LEU A 116 12.85 -0.47 12.72
N ILE A 117 13.12 0.60 11.98
CA ILE A 117 14.44 0.84 11.37
C ILE A 117 15.53 0.94 12.45
N GLU A 118 15.32 1.75 13.48
CA GLU A 118 16.25 1.92 14.59
C GLU A 118 16.54 0.59 15.30
N LYS A 119 15.49 -0.20 15.56
CA LYS A 119 15.62 -1.52 16.17
C LYS A 119 16.45 -2.47 15.30
N GLU A 120 16.20 -2.53 14.00
CA GLU A 120 16.94 -3.43 13.11
C GLU A 120 18.38 -2.98 12.87
N LEU A 121 18.66 -1.68 12.88
CA LEU A 121 20.03 -1.16 12.81
C LEU A 121 20.90 -1.68 13.96
N GLN A 122 20.33 -1.86 15.16
CA GLN A 122 21.05 -2.38 16.33
C GLN A 122 21.52 -3.83 16.17
N ASN A 123 20.98 -4.57 15.20
CA ASN A 123 21.40 -5.94 14.92
C ASN A 123 22.71 -6.01 14.10
N PHE A 124 23.23 -4.86 13.63
CA PHE A 124 24.49 -4.77 12.91
C PHE A 124 25.65 -4.41 13.85
N ASP A 125 26.85 -4.94 13.55
CA ASP A 125 28.07 -4.68 14.34
C ASP A 125 28.50 -3.20 14.30
N SER A 126 28.19 -2.49 13.21
CA SER A 126 28.49 -1.06 13.01
C SER A 126 27.25 -0.35 12.44
N PRO A 127 26.23 -0.08 13.27
CA PRO A 127 24.95 0.46 12.82
C PRO A 127 25.09 1.74 11.99
N GLU A 128 26.04 2.61 12.32
CA GLU A 128 26.29 3.90 11.66
C GLU A 128 26.82 3.79 10.21
N GLN A 129 27.34 2.62 9.84
CA GLN A 129 27.87 2.36 8.48
C GLN A 129 26.86 1.65 7.57
N VAL A 130 25.70 1.25 8.12
CA VAL A 130 24.66 0.56 7.36
C VAL A 130 24.00 1.54 6.40
N MET A 131 23.83 1.14 5.14
CA MET A 131 23.00 1.89 4.21
C MET A 131 21.55 1.43 4.31
N ILE A 132 20.64 2.38 4.53
CA ILE A 132 19.20 2.15 4.54
C ILE A 132 18.71 2.09 3.10
N PHE A 133 18.03 1.02 2.74
CA PHE A 133 17.57 0.76 1.37
C PHE A 133 16.05 0.64 1.36
N PHE A 134 15.35 1.71 1.00
CA PHE A 134 13.90 1.67 0.84
C PHE A 134 13.55 0.96 -0.46
N SER A 135 12.79 -0.13 -0.34
CA SER A 135 12.25 -0.88 -1.49
C SER A 135 10.75 -0.64 -1.56
N ALA A 136 10.32 0.01 -2.64
CA ALA A 136 8.92 0.30 -2.93
C ALA A 136 8.45 -0.52 -4.13
N HIS A 137 7.20 -0.99 -4.15
CA HIS A 137 6.65 -1.63 -5.35
C HIS A 137 6.66 -0.65 -6.52
N GLY A 138 7.15 -1.09 -7.68
CA GLY A 138 7.18 -0.26 -8.87
C GLY A 138 5.78 -0.01 -9.43
N VAL A 139 5.64 1.06 -10.22
CA VAL A 139 4.45 1.29 -11.06
C VAL A 139 4.91 1.58 -12.49
N PRO A 140 4.09 1.28 -13.52
CA PRO A 140 4.37 1.72 -14.87
C PRO A 140 4.61 3.23 -14.92
N LEU A 141 5.66 3.67 -15.63
CA LEU A 141 6.04 5.09 -15.71
C LEU A 141 4.89 5.96 -16.24
N ALA A 142 4.12 5.44 -17.20
CA ALA A 142 2.95 6.09 -17.76
C ALA A 142 1.88 6.45 -16.71
N TYR A 143 1.76 5.70 -15.61
CA TYR A 143 0.82 6.06 -14.55
C TYR A 143 1.21 7.39 -13.90
N VAL A 144 2.50 7.61 -13.69
CA VAL A 144 3.02 8.84 -13.08
C VAL A 144 3.01 9.99 -14.09
N GLU A 145 3.57 9.78 -15.28
CA GLU A 145 3.78 10.87 -16.25
C GLU A 145 2.53 11.25 -17.05
N GLU A 146 1.69 10.28 -17.42
CA GLU A 146 0.53 10.52 -18.30
C GLU A 146 -0.78 10.60 -17.52
N ALA A 147 -0.94 9.76 -16.49
CA ALA A 147 -2.18 9.69 -15.70
C ALA A 147 -2.14 10.52 -14.41
N GLY A 148 -1.00 11.11 -14.06
CA GLY A 148 -0.85 11.97 -12.88
C GLY A 148 -0.92 11.22 -11.54
N ASP A 149 -0.50 9.95 -11.50
CA ASP A 149 -0.48 9.16 -10.27
C ASP A 149 0.47 9.79 -9.23
N PRO A 150 -0.02 10.20 -8.04
CA PRO A 150 0.80 10.89 -7.02
C PRO A 150 1.77 9.94 -6.31
N TYR A 151 1.68 8.62 -6.53
CA TYR A 151 2.44 7.60 -5.82
C TYR A 151 3.94 7.89 -5.70
N LYS A 152 4.58 8.36 -6.78
CA LYS A 152 6.01 8.68 -6.77
C LYS A 152 6.31 9.81 -5.78
N ALA A 153 5.54 10.89 -5.83
CA ALA A 153 5.75 12.06 -4.99
C ALA A 153 5.47 11.74 -3.51
N GLU A 154 4.36 11.06 -3.23
CA GLU A 154 4.01 10.63 -1.87
C GLU A 154 5.04 9.63 -1.31
N MET A 155 5.60 8.75 -2.15
CA MET A 155 6.64 7.82 -1.73
C MET A 155 7.96 8.52 -1.39
N GLU A 156 8.40 9.45 -2.25
CA GLU A 156 9.62 10.23 -2.01
C GLU A 156 9.49 11.08 -0.73
N GLU A 157 8.37 11.78 -0.55
CA GLU A 157 8.11 12.56 0.67
C GLU A 157 8.01 11.66 1.91
N CYS A 158 7.37 10.49 1.81
CA CYS A 158 7.30 9.52 2.90
C CYS A 158 8.69 9.08 3.36
N VAL A 159 9.60 8.81 2.43
CA VAL A 159 10.98 8.44 2.75
C VAL A 159 11.68 9.60 3.45
N ASP A 160 11.55 10.82 2.93
CA ASP A 160 12.19 11.99 3.51
C ASP A 160 11.69 12.26 4.94
N LEU A 161 10.38 12.15 5.19
CA LEU A 161 9.80 12.30 6.53
C LEU A 161 10.30 11.23 7.52
N ILE A 162 10.48 9.98 7.07
CA ILE A 162 11.06 8.91 7.90
C ILE A 162 12.53 9.22 8.21
N MET A 163 13.29 9.69 7.22
CA MET A 163 14.69 10.04 7.41
C MET A 163 14.86 11.27 8.32
N GLU A 164 14.00 12.27 8.23
CA GLU A 164 13.95 13.41 9.15
C GLU A 164 13.69 12.95 10.59
N GLU A 165 12.77 12.00 10.79
CA GLU A 165 12.49 11.43 12.11
C GLU A 165 13.70 10.64 12.66
N LEU A 166 14.40 9.89 11.82
CA LEU A 166 15.65 9.22 12.19
C LEU A 166 16.77 10.22 12.53
N GLU A 167 16.88 11.33 11.79
CA GLU A 167 17.87 12.38 12.05
C GLU A 167 17.63 13.05 13.42
N LYS A 168 16.37 13.31 13.80
CA LYS A 168 16.02 13.79 15.15
C LYS A 168 16.51 12.85 16.26
N ARG A 169 16.61 11.56 15.96
CA ARG A 169 17.12 10.51 16.86
C ARG A 169 18.63 10.31 16.76
N LYS A 170 19.33 11.15 15.97
CA LYS A 170 20.78 11.10 15.70
C LYS A 170 21.21 9.88 14.88
N ILE A 171 20.29 9.33 14.08
CA ILE A 171 20.55 8.25 13.13
C ILE A 171 20.72 8.90 11.75
N THR A 172 21.98 9.07 11.32
CA THR A 172 22.34 9.80 10.09
C THR A 172 22.88 8.88 8.99
N ASN A 173 22.33 7.67 8.91
CA ASN A 173 22.71 6.68 7.92
C ASN A 173 22.45 7.18 6.50
N ALA A 174 23.32 6.80 5.56
CA ALA A 174 23.06 7.02 4.15
C ALA A 174 21.84 6.19 3.71
N TYR A 175 20.99 6.75 2.85
CA TYR A 175 19.81 6.06 2.35
C TYR A 175 19.66 6.15 0.83
N THR A 176 18.87 5.24 0.27
CA THR A 176 18.40 5.31 -1.13
C THR A 176 17.02 4.66 -1.26
N LEU A 177 16.26 5.09 -2.26
CA LEU A 177 14.95 4.54 -2.63
C LEU A 177 15.06 3.88 -4.01
N ALA A 178 14.52 2.68 -4.13
CA ALA A 178 14.38 1.98 -5.41
C ALA A 178 13.04 1.25 -5.50
N TYR A 179 12.70 0.88 -6.74
CA TYR A 179 11.41 0.31 -7.10
C TYR A 179 11.56 -1.15 -7.58
N GLN A 180 10.81 -2.05 -6.97
CA GLN A 180 10.87 -3.50 -7.17
C GLN A 180 9.72 -4.04 -8.05
N SER A 181 9.71 -5.35 -8.28
CA SER A 181 8.60 -6.12 -8.87
C SER A 181 8.10 -5.65 -10.25
N ARG A 182 9.02 -5.24 -11.15
CA ARG A 182 8.67 -4.88 -12.53
C ARG A 182 8.24 -6.10 -13.36
N VAL A 183 7.17 -5.97 -14.14
CA VAL A 183 6.63 -7.05 -14.99
C VAL A 183 6.34 -6.57 -16.41
N GLY A 184 6.69 -7.40 -17.39
CA GLY A 184 6.37 -7.16 -18.80
C GLY A 184 7.27 -6.12 -19.48
N PRO A 185 6.97 -5.76 -20.74
CA PRO A 185 7.86 -4.99 -21.60
C PRO A 185 7.71 -3.46 -21.46
N VAL A 186 6.80 -2.99 -20.61
CA VAL A 186 6.55 -1.54 -20.42
C VAL A 186 7.65 -0.90 -19.59
N GLU A 187 7.81 0.42 -19.68
CA GLU A 187 8.74 1.14 -18.81
C GLU A 187 8.14 1.33 -17.41
N TRP A 188 8.95 1.06 -16.39
CA TRP A 188 8.58 1.15 -14.98
C TRP A 188 9.35 2.28 -14.30
N LEU A 189 8.83 2.72 -13.17
CA LEU A 189 9.46 3.72 -12.33
C LEU A 189 10.86 3.28 -11.88
N LYS A 190 11.81 4.21 -11.94
CA LYS A 190 13.25 4.01 -11.66
C LYS A 190 13.65 4.80 -10.42
N PRO A 191 14.73 4.40 -9.72
CA PRO A 191 15.67 3.33 -10.07
C PRO A 191 15.16 1.93 -9.69
N TYR A 192 15.60 0.89 -10.40
CA TYR A 192 15.18 -0.48 -10.13
C TYR A 192 15.95 -1.11 -8.96
N THR A 193 15.27 -1.87 -8.10
CA THR A 193 15.86 -2.47 -6.90
C THR A 193 17.04 -3.38 -7.22
N ASP A 194 16.87 -4.31 -8.16
CA ASP A 194 17.90 -5.24 -8.62
C ASP A 194 19.18 -4.53 -9.10
N GLU A 195 19.04 -3.55 -9.99
CA GLU A 195 20.16 -2.78 -10.53
C GLU A 195 20.82 -1.90 -9.45
N THR A 196 20.03 -1.38 -8.50
CA THR A 196 20.54 -0.52 -7.44
C THR A 196 21.38 -1.32 -6.46
N ILE A 197 20.92 -2.51 -6.04
CA ILE A 197 21.68 -3.41 -5.18
C ILE A 197 23.05 -3.75 -5.79
N ILE A 198 23.09 -4.08 -7.08
CA ILE A 198 24.35 -4.36 -7.80
C ILE A 198 25.28 -3.14 -7.76
N LYS A 199 24.75 -1.95 -8.08
CA LYS A 199 25.53 -0.70 -8.08
C LYS A 199 26.07 -0.36 -6.69
N LEU A 200 25.31 -0.61 -5.62
CA LEU A 200 25.74 -0.36 -4.25
C LEU A 200 26.87 -1.30 -3.82
N GLY A 201 26.75 -2.59 -4.13
CA GLY A 201 27.82 -3.56 -3.88
C GLY A 201 29.12 -3.20 -4.63
N GLN A 202 29.02 -2.82 -5.91
CA GLN A 202 30.15 -2.34 -6.71
C GLN A 202 30.80 -1.05 -6.16
N LYS A 203 30.03 -0.19 -5.51
CA LYS A 203 30.52 1.02 -4.81
C LYS A 203 31.17 0.71 -3.46
N GLY A 204 31.16 -0.55 -3.01
CA GLY A 204 31.79 -0.99 -1.77
C GLY A 204 30.90 -0.90 -0.54
N VAL A 205 29.56 -0.76 -0.70
CA VAL A 205 28.63 -0.86 0.43
C VAL A 205 28.68 -2.28 1.01
N LYS A 206 28.95 -2.39 2.32
CA LYS A 206 29.13 -3.68 3.01
C LYS A 206 27.92 -4.14 3.80
N SER A 207 27.10 -3.20 4.28
CA SER A 207 25.93 -3.49 5.10
C SER A 207 24.72 -2.78 4.52
N LEU A 208 23.66 -3.54 4.21
CA LEU A 208 22.42 -3.02 3.68
C LEU A 208 21.24 -3.44 4.56
N LEU A 209 20.40 -2.47 4.94
CA LEU A 209 19.13 -2.70 5.64
C LEU A 209 17.98 -2.37 4.69
N ALA A 210 17.29 -3.40 4.20
CA ALA A 210 16.13 -3.25 3.33
C ALA A 210 14.88 -2.84 4.14
N VAL A 211 14.17 -1.81 3.68
CA VAL A 211 12.94 -1.29 4.28
C VAL A 211 11.79 -1.45 3.27
N PRO A 212 10.90 -2.43 3.43
CA PRO A 212 9.70 -2.52 2.62
C PRO A 212 8.72 -1.40 3.01
N ILE A 213 8.55 -0.40 2.14
CA ILE A 213 7.82 0.84 2.48
C ILE A 213 6.43 0.93 1.84
N SER A 214 6.15 0.14 0.80
CA SER A 214 4.86 0.18 0.08
C SER A 214 3.70 -0.52 0.77
N PHE A 215 3.98 -1.35 1.78
CA PHE A 215 2.97 -2.18 2.43
C PHE A 215 3.19 -2.28 3.93
N VAL A 216 2.09 -2.33 4.68
CA VAL A 216 2.10 -2.39 6.15
C VAL A 216 1.87 -3.80 6.70
N SER A 217 1.89 -4.82 5.84
CA SER A 217 1.77 -6.24 6.21
C SER A 217 2.77 -7.06 5.44
N GLU A 218 3.20 -8.17 6.03
CA GLU A 218 4.00 -9.18 5.32
C GLU A 218 3.20 -9.78 4.18
N HIS A 219 3.84 -9.97 3.03
CA HIS A 219 3.27 -10.53 1.81
C HIS A 219 4.37 -11.23 1.00
N ILE A 220 4.01 -11.83 -0.13
CA ILE A 220 4.95 -12.65 -0.91
C ILE A 220 6.20 -11.86 -1.34
N GLU A 221 6.06 -10.57 -1.68
CA GLU A 221 7.20 -9.74 -2.09
C GLU A 221 8.17 -9.46 -0.93
N THR A 222 7.70 -9.35 0.32
CA THR A 222 8.62 -9.20 1.46
C THR A 222 9.33 -10.50 1.82
N LEU A 223 8.61 -11.62 1.75
CA LEU A 223 9.10 -12.93 2.22
C LEU A 223 9.92 -13.70 1.18
N GLU A 224 9.64 -13.50 -0.10
CA GLU A 224 10.39 -14.11 -1.20
C GLU A 224 11.35 -13.08 -1.78
N GLU A 225 10.83 -12.01 -2.39
CA GLU A 225 11.65 -11.13 -3.23
C GLU A 225 12.75 -10.44 -2.41
N ILE A 226 12.42 -9.92 -1.22
CA ILE A 226 13.39 -9.24 -0.35
C ILE A 226 14.26 -10.24 0.43
N ASP A 227 13.64 -11.23 1.08
CA ASP A 227 14.35 -12.14 2.00
C ASP A 227 15.18 -13.23 1.29
N VAL A 228 14.84 -13.56 0.05
CA VAL A 228 15.51 -14.59 -0.76
C VAL A 228 16.24 -13.94 -1.94
N GLU A 229 15.52 -13.43 -2.93
CA GLU A 229 16.12 -13.00 -4.20
C GLU A 229 17.09 -11.81 -4.02
N TYR A 230 16.65 -10.73 -3.39
CA TYR A 230 17.45 -9.52 -3.19
C TYR A 230 18.56 -9.71 -2.17
N LYS A 231 18.33 -10.52 -1.14
CA LYS A 231 19.40 -10.92 -0.23
C LYS A 231 20.50 -11.67 -0.98
N GLU A 232 20.15 -12.64 -1.81
CA GLU A 232 21.14 -13.39 -2.60
C GLU A 232 21.87 -12.47 -3.58
N LEU A 233 21.14 -11.59 -4.27
CA LEU A 233 21.72 -10.60 -5.18
C LEU A 233 22.68 -9.65 -4.47
N ALA A 234 22.34 -9.20 -3.27
CA ALA A 234 23.18 -8.33 -2.46
C ALA A 234 24.50 -9.01 -2.09
N LEU A 235 24.43 -10.26 -1.59
CA LEU A 235 25.60 -11.05 -1.25
C LEU A 235 26.51 -11.28 -2.45
N LYS A 236 25.92 -11.63 -3.61
CA LYS A 236 26.66 -11.79 -4.88
C LYS A 236 27.30 -10.48 -5.38
N SER A 237 26.72 -9.34 -5.02
CA SER A 237 27.18 -8.02 -5.44
C SER A 237 28.27 -7.42 -4.55
N GLY A 238 28.63 -8.09 -3.44
CA GLY A 238 29.71 -7.67 -2.53
C GLY A 238 29.24 -7.03 -1.22
N ILE A 239 27.93 -7.04 -0.94
CA ILE A 239 27.36 -6.73 0.37
C ILE A 239 27.59 -7.94 1.28
N GLU A 240 28.02 -7.72 2.51
CA GLU A 240 28.40 -8.78 3.46
C GLU A 240 27.34 -8.98 4.54
N LYS A 241 26.64 -7.91 4.92
CA LYS A 241 25.59 -7.92 5.93
C LYS A 241 24.28 -7.43 5.32
N TRP A 242 23.26 -8.27 5.43
CA TRP A 242 21.90 -7.96 4.99
C TRP A 242 20.95 -8.04 6.16
N GLY A 243 20.10 -7.02 6.29
CA GLY A 243 18.98 -7.01 7.21
C GLY A 243 17.73 -6.54 6.49
N ARG A 244 16.57 -6.87 7.04
CA ARG A 244 15.27 -6.41 6.55
C ARG A 244 14.45 -5.90 7.73
N VAL A 245 13.83 -4.75 7.56
CA VAL A 245 12.83 -4.23 8.48
C VAL A 245 11.53 -5.03 8.31
N PRO A 246 10.96 -5.59 9.39
CA PRO A 246 9.67 -6.27 9.30
C PRO A 246 8.58 -5.29 8.85
N ALA A 247 7.55 -5.79 8.19
CA ALA A 247 6.38 -4.96 7.90
C ALA A 247 5.72 -4.51 9.23
N LEU A 248 5.09 -3.32 9.22
CA LEU A 248 4.51 -2.72 10.43
C LEU A 248 3.57 -3.64 11.20
N GLY A 249 2.78 -4.46 10.50
CA GLY A 249 1.85 -5.39 11.13
C GLY A 249 0.96 -4.67 12.15
N CYS A 250 1.02 -5.09 13.41
CA CYS A 250 0.19 -4.54 14.49
C CYS A 250 0.98 -3.67 15.47
N GLU A 251 2.04 -2.99 15.02
CA GLU A 251 2.77 -2.03 15.87
C GLU A 251 1.80 -1.04 16.54
N ALA A 252 1.89 -0.92 17.87
CA ALA A 252 0.87 -0.24 18.67
C ALA A 252 0.74 1.25 18.31
N THR A 253 1.86 1.93 18.05
CA THR A 253 1.89 3.33 17.61
C THR A 253 1.19 3.49 16.27
N PHE A 254 1.41 2.57 15.33
CA PHE A 254 0.78 2.58 14.02
C PHE A 254 -0.74 2.33 14.12
N ILE A 255 -1.17 1.33 14.88
CA ILE A 255 -2.60 1.04 15.07
C ILE A 255 -3.33 2.21 15.73
N SER A 256 -2.72 2.82 16.76
CA SER A 256 -3.29 4.01 17.41
C SER A 256 -3.43 5.16 16.41
N ASP A 257 -2.44 5.38 15.56
CA ASP A 257 -2.45 6.46 14.58
C ASP A 257 -3.49 6.24 13.47
N LEU A 258 -3.71 5.00 13.03
CA LEU A 258 -4.84 4.67 12.16
C LEU A 258 -6.18 4.96 12.84
N ALA A 259 -6.31 4.67 14.14
CA ALA A 259 -7.52 4.99 14.88
C ALA A 259 -7.75 6.51 14.96
N ASP A 260 -6.68 7.29 15.16
CA ASP A 260 -6.73 8.75 15.14
C ASP A 260 -7.14 9.28 13.76
N ALA A 261 -6.59 8.72 12.66
CA ALA A 261 -6.99 9.07 11.30
C ALA A 261 -8.49 8.87 11.07
N VAL A 262 -9.03 7.75 11.55
CA VAL A 262 -10.46 7.45 11.46
C VAL A 262 -11.28 8.47 12.26
N ILE A 263 -10.88 8.78 13.49
CA ILE A 263 -11.60 9.74 14.35
C ILE A 263 -11.58 11.14 13.75
N GLU A 264 -10.43 11.59 13.26
CA GLU A 264 -10.23 12.88 12.58
C GLU A 264 -11.09 13.00 11.32
N SER A 265 -11.34 11.89 10.62
CA SER A 265 -12.18 11.87 9.41
C SER A 265 -13.70 11.97 9.69
N LEU A 266 -14.15 11.64 10.91
CA LEU A 266 -15.58 11.55 11.23
C LEU A 266 -16.40 12.83 10.99
N PRO A 267 -15.89 14.05 11.28
CA PRO A 267 -16.61 15.28 10.99
C PRO A 267 -16.92 15.49 9.50
N TYR A 268 -16.15 14.85 8.62
CA TYR A 268 -16.30 14.95 7.16
C TYR A 268 -17.26 13.90 6.57
N VAL A 269 -17.73 12.95 7.38
CA VAL A 269 -18.73 11.96 6.97
C VAL A 269 -20.03 12.67 6.59
N GLY A 270 -20.38 12.63 5.30
CA GLY A 270 -21.56 13.30 4.76
C GLY A 270 -21.35 14.77 4.35
N ALA A 271 -20.16 15.36 4.52
CA ALA A 271 -19.88 16.72 4.02
C ALA A 271 -19.98 16.80 2.49
N MET A 272 -19.58 15.72 1.78
CA MET A 272 -19.77 15.59 0.32
C MET A 272 -21.22 15.29 -0.10
N ALA A 273 -22.09 14.86 0.82
CA ALA A 273 -23.50 14.62 0.52
C ALA A 273 -24.33 15.92 0.46
N VAL A 274 -23.86 17.00 1.10
CA VAL A 274 -24.57 18.29 1.17
C VAL A 274 -24.26 19.19 -0.03
N SER A 275 -23.08 19.08 -0.65
CA SER A 275 -22.72 19.82 -1.88
C SER A 275 -23.24 19.18 -3.17
N ASN A 276 -23.70 17.92 -3.13
CA ASN A 276 -24.02 17.10 -4.31
C ASN A 276 -25.51 16.85 -4.56
N LEU A 277 -26.42 17.66 -4.00
CA LEU A 277 -27.86 17.51 -4.26
C LEU A 277 -28.25 17.75 -5.73
N GLU A 278 -27.41 18.42 -6.53
CA GLU A 278 -27.63 18.64 -7.96
C GLU A 278 -26.72 17.79 -8.88
N ALA A 279 -25.70 17.10 -8.35
CA ALA A 279 -24.72 16.36 -9.15
C ALA A 279 -24.67 14.88 -8.75
N ARG A 280 -25.19 14.01 -9.63
CA ARG A 280 -24.92 12.56 -9.62
C ARG A 280 -23.46 12.27 -10.03
N GLN A 281 -22.50 12.79 -9.27
CA GLN A 281 -21.07 12.58 -9.51
C GLN A 281 -20.48 11.52 -8.59
N SER A 282 -19.39 10.93 -9.11
CA SER A 282 -18.62 9.82 -8.57
C SER A 282 -18.25 9.99 -7.09
N LEU A 283 -18.06 8.88 -6.34
CA LEU A 283 -17.52 8.93 -4.97
C LEU A 283 -16.10 9.50 -4.95
N VAL A 284 -15.39 9.36 -6.07
CA VAL A 284 -14.09 9.96 -6.32
C VAL A 284 -13.98 10.21 -7.83
N PRO A 285 -14.45 11.34 -8.41
CA PRO A 285 -13.97 11.75 -9.72
C PRO A 285 -12.45 11.60 -9.74
N LEU A 286 -11.86 11.07 -10.81
CA LEU A 286 -10.39 10.99 -10.88
C LEU A 286 -9.74 12.39 -10.71
N GLY A 287 -10.44 13.47 -11.10
CA GLY A 287 -10.09 14.86 -10.77
C GLY A 287 -10.49 15.35 -9.36
N SER A 288 -11.10 14.50 -8.54
CA SER A 288 -11.39 14.74 -7.11
C SER A 288 -10.44 14.03 -6.16
N VAL A 289 -9.56 13.13 -6.65
CA VAL A 289 -8.34 12.82 -5.90
C VAL A 289 -7.53 14.10 -5.80
N GLU A 290 -7.45 14.85 -6.91
CA GLU A 290 -6.93 16.23 -6.92
C GLU A 290 -7.78 17.19 -6.08
N GLU A 291 -9.13 17.14 -6.07
CA GLU A 291 -9.92 17.96 -5.12
C GLU A 291 -9.78 17.55 -3.65
N LEU A 292 -9.66 16.26 -3.32
CA LEU A 292 -9.48 15.75 -1.96
C LEU A 292 -8.07 16.10 -1.44
N LEU A 293 -7.06 16.01 -2.30
CA LEU A 293 -5.70 16.49 -2.03
C LEU A 293 -5.65 18.03 -2.01
N ALA A 294 -6.39 18.72 -2.88
CA ALA A 294 -6.48 20.20 -2.90
C ALA A 294 -7.33 20.76 -1.75
N THR A 295 -8.20 19.97 -1.12
CA THR A 295 -8.86 20.36 0.14
C THR A 295 -7.82 20.45 1.27
N TYR A 296 -6.64 19.85 1.09
CA TYR A 296 -5.49 19.93 1.98
C TYR A 296 -4.33 20.81 1.49
N ASP A 297 -4.34 21.29 0.24
CA ASP A 297 -3.30 22.20 -0.26
C ASP A 297 -3.88 23.51 -0.82
N SER A 298 -3.56 24.59 -0.13
CA SER A 298 -4.03 25.93 -0.44
C SER A 298 -3.33 26.49 -1.69
N LYS A 299 -4.09 26.55 -2.79
CA LYS A 299 -3.90 27.32 -4.04
C LYS A 299 -3.27 26.55 -5.20
N ARG A 300 -4.07 26.29 -6.24
CA ARG A 300 -3.80 26.71 -7.64
C ARG A 300 -5.00 26.46 -8.56
N ASN A 301 -5.19 27.39 -9.49
CA ASN A 301 -6.32 27.48 -10.42
C ASN A 301 -6.02 26.72 -11.73
N GLU A 302 -7.06 26.03 -12.22
CA GLU A 302 -7.28 25.42 -13.55
C GLU A 302 -6.86 23.95 -13.79
N LEU A 303 -7.83 23.17 -14.30
CA LEU A 303 -7.77 21.73 -14.60
C LEU A 303 -7.31 21.47 -16.05
N PRO A 304 -6.43 20.48 -16.32
CA PRO A 304 -6.11 20.05 -17.68
C PRO A 304 -7.22 19.15 -18.28
N PRO A 305 -7.37 19.14 -19.62
CA PRO A 305 -8.42 18.39 -20.30
C PRO A 305 -8.17 16.87 -20.25
N PRO A 306 -9.22 16.03 -20.29
CA PRO A 306 -9.12 14.60 -20.11
C PRO A 306 -8.34 13.90 -21.23
N VAL A 307 -7.44 13.00 -20.84
CA VAL A 307 -6.70 12.10 -21.74
C VAL A 307 -7.68 11.11 -22.38
N THR A 308 -7.73 11.10 -23.71
CA THR A 308 -8.46 10.09 -24.48
C THR A 308 -7.69 8.76 -24.46
N VAL A 309 -8.20 7.80 -23.69
CA VAL A 309 -7.65 6.43 -23.64
C VAL A 309 -7.92 5.72 -24.97
N TRP A 310 -6.86 5.19 -25.60
CA TRP A 310 -6.89 4.50 -26.87
C TRP A 310 -7.43 3.07 -26.70
N GLU A 311 -8.46 2.69 -27.46
CA GLU A 311 -9.14 1.39 -27.36
C GLU A 311 -8.37 0.27 -28.07
N TRP A 312 -7.65 -0.55 -27.31
CA TRP A 312 -7.40 -1.95 -27.70
C TRP A 312 -7.28 -2.87 -26.47
N GLY A 313 -8.35 -3.64 -26.20
CA GLY A 313 -8.26 -4.95 -25.53
C GLY A 313 -8.27 -5.02 -23.99
N TRP A 314 -8.52 -3.94 -23.24
CA TRP A 314 -8.64 -3.99 -21.77
C TRP A 314 -10.06 -3.60 -21.36
N THR A 315 -10.84 -4.54 -20.81
CA THR A 315 -12.15 -4.23 -20.20
C THR A 315 -12.04 -4.36 -18.68
N ARG A 316 -12.82 -3.57 -17.92
CA ARG A 316 -12.88 -3.60 -16.44
C ARG A 316 -13.09 -5.01 -15.85
N SER A 317 -13.77 -5.88 -16.59
CA SER A 317 -14.00 -7.28 -16.21
C SER A 317 -12.70 -8.10 -16.23
N ALA A 318 -11.84 -7.86 -17.23
CA ALA A 318 -10.59 -8.60 -17.41
C ALA A 318 -9.61 -8.37 -16.25
N GLU A 319 -9.47 -7.14 -15.73
CA GLU A 319 -8.60 -6.87 -14.59
C GLU A 319 -9.00 -7.67 -13.33
N THR A 320 -10.30 -7.74 -13.03
CA THR A 320 -10.80 -8.47 -11.86
C THR A 320 -10.68 -9.98 -12.00
N TRP A 321 -11.00 -10.52 -13.17
CA TRP A 321 -10.89 -11.94 -13.46
C TRP A 321 -9.43 -12.39 -13.52
N ASN A 322 -8.56 -11.59 -14.12
CA ASN A 322 -7.12 -11.88 -14.19
C ASN A 322 -6.50 -11.83 -12.79
N GLY A 323 -6.85 -10.84 -11.96
CA GLY A 323 -6.37 -10.77 -10.58
C GLY A 323 -6.82 -11.97 -9.74
N ARG A 324 -8.11 -12.34 -9.80
CA ARG A 324 -8.65 -13.51 -9.07
C ARG A 324 -8.07 -14.84 -9.59
N ALA A 325 -7.87 -14.96 -10.90
CA ALA A 325 -7.26 -16.14 -11.51
C ALA A 325 -5.76 -16.26 -11.15
N ALA A 326 -5.02 -15.15 -11.18
CA ALA A 326 -3.64 -15.11 -10.71
C ALA A 326 -3.55 -15.51 -9.23
N MET A 327 -4.49 -15.06 -8.40
CA MET A 327 -4.54 -15.44 -6.99
C MET A 327 -4.80 -16.93 -6.76
N LEU A 328 -5.73 -17.52 -7.51
CA LEU A 328 -5.94 -18.97 -7.49
C LEU A 328 -4.69 -19.72 -7.97
N ALA A 329 -4.00 -19.22 -9.00
CA ALA A 329 -2.77 -19.81 -9.49
C ALA A 329 -1.65 -19.76 -8.43
N VAL A 330 -1.44 -18.63 -7.75
CA VAL A 330 -0.47 -18.51 -6.65
C VAL A 330 -0.82 -19.48 -5.52
N LEU A 331 -2.09 -19.62 -5.14
CA LEU A 331 -2.49 -20.53 -4.07
C LEU A 331 -2.32 -22.01 -4.46
N VAL A 332 -2.61 -22.35 -5.71
CA VAL A 332 -2.35 -23.69 -6.26
C VAL A 332 -0.85 -23.97 -6.30
N LEU A 333 -0.02 -22.99 -6.68
CA LEU A 333 1.44 -23.11 -6.67
C LEU A 333 1.98 -23.30 -5.26
N LEU A 334 1.53 -22.51 -4.27
CA LEU A 334 1.92 -22.65 -2.87
C LEU A 334 1.49 -24.00 -2.28
N VAL A 335 0.27 -24.47 -2.59
CA VAL A 335 -0.20 -25.80 -2.14
C VAL A 335 0.61 -26.91 -2.81
N LEU A 336 0.91 -26.79 -4.10
CA LEU A 336 1.78 -27.73 -4.80
C LEU A 336 3.16 -27.74 -4.16
N GLU A 337 3.78 -26.59 -3.94
CA GLU A 337 5.12 -26.47 -3.38
C GLU A 337 5.23 -27.02 -1.94
N VAL A 338 4.22 -26.78 -1.09
CA VAL A 338 4.14 -27.36 0.26
C VAL A 338 3.92 -28.88 0.23
N THR A 339 3.24 -29.41 -0.79
CA THR A 339 2.91 -30.84 -0.87
C THR A 339 3.93 -31.67 -1.65
N THR A 340 4.67 -31.07 -2.59
CA THR A 340 5.65 -31.75 -3.44
C THR A 340 7.08 -31.53 -2.99
N GLY A 341 7.38 -30.44 -2.26
CA GLY A 341 8.74 -30.07 -1.88
C GLY A 341 9.63 -29.67 -3.06
N GLU A 342 9.08 -29.53 -4.27
CA GLU A 342 9.78 -29.05 -5.46
C GLU A 342 9.09 -27.79 -5.98
N GLY A 343 9.83 -26.68 -5.97
CA GLY A 343 9.36 -25.38 -6.45
C GLY A 343 9.06 -25.40 -7.94
N PHE A 344 7.79 -25.22 -8.29
CA PHE A 344 7.29 -25.31 -9.67
C PHE A 344 7.89 -24.23 -10.60
N LEU A 345 8.45 -23.15 -10.03
CA LEU A 345 9.17 -22.09 -10.74
C LEU A 345 10.56 -22.53 -11.26
N HIS A 346 11.13 -23.63 -10.75
CA HIS A 346 12.40 -24.18 -11.26
C HIS A 346 12.27 -24.91 -12.61
N GLN A 347 11.10 -25.48 -12.92
CA GLN A 347 10.92 -26.31 -14.12
C GLN A 347 10.71 -25.52 -15.42
N TRP A 348 10.36 -24.23 -15.33
CA TRP A 348 10.03 -23.38 -16.49
C TRP A 348 11.15 -22.39 -16.89
N GLY A 349 12.34 -22.49 -16.28
CA GLY A 349 13.55 -21.84 -16.79
C GLY A 349 13.59 -20.31 -16.69
N ILE A 350 12.89 -19.70 -15.73
CA ILE A 350 12.89 -18.24 -15.48
C ILE A 350 14.10 -17.79 -14.62
N LEU A 351 14.84 -18.73 -14.01
CA LEU A 351 16.10 -18.49 -13.29
C LEU A 351 17.23 -19.37 -13.86
N PRO A 352 18.48 -18.88 -13.95
CA PRO A 352 19.60 -19.67 -14.49
C PRO A 352 20.01 -20.80 -13.54
N LEU A 353 20.37 -21.94 -14.14
CA LEU A 353 20.86 -23.14 -13.47
C LEU A 353 22.15 -22.85 -12.68
N PHE A 354 22.16 -23.23 -11.40
CA PHE A 354 23.40 -23.33 -10.62
C PHE A 354 24.25 -24.50 -11.12
N GLN A 355 25.54 -24.21 -11.35
CA GLN A 355 26.63 -25.17 -11.22
C GLN A 355 27.48 -24.80 -10.02
#